data_AF-A0A9P6B656-F1
#
_entry.id   AF-A0A9P6B656-F1
#
_cell.length_a   1.000
_cell.length_b   1.000
_cell.length_c   1.000
_cell.angle_alpha   90.00
_cell.angle_beta   90.00
_cell.angle_gamma   90.00
#
_symmetry.space_group_name_H-M   'P 1'
#
loop_
_entity.id
_entity.type
_entity.pdbx_description
1 polymer ?
#
loop_
_entity_poly.entity_id
_entity_poly.type
_entity_poly.pdbx_seq_one_letter_code
_entity_poly.pdbx_strand_id
1 'polypeptide(L)'
;MGMDLYSSSPTAWAVWDGANEHLLAIYGFSIIELVKQNPKQKTIHFSGIKGQAIRQCYIDMTYDTMDKDGNVKTLPLFADINNRTPKYTFSHPSGLLFTTQFMQIALVITEKAAFDNMHSKDLVQPNCAFASHSLREYSALASIADVLPVSSLVDVVFYRGITMQHAMECDAHNRSNYAMCAVNPSCISKTFNEVALHEVVEVIAHHSNVLLEIVIMLRCNFGSQYVCTGDLLALQSLMNVLNYLKKENIDIQKTYSVDRVKETLQEIVDNCIKAAHQKQEADDGYIVLKCGFTTIPLPGIDVPFHSQYLWAGVMPF
;
A
#
# COMPACT_ATOMS: atom_id res chain seq x y z
N MET A 1 9.68 16.13 -5.18
CA MET A 1 8.73 16.44 -4.08
C MET A 1 9.40 17.40 -3.12
N GLY A 2 8.74 18.48 -2.69
CA GLY A 2 9.21 19.34 -1.58
C GLY A 2 10.50 20.16 -1.78
N MET A 3 11.17 20.05 -2.93
CA MET A 3 12.52 20.63 -3.12
C MET A 3 12.55 22.15 -3.23
N ASP A 4 11.47 22.78 -3.68
CA ASP A 4 11.34 24.24 -3.68
C ASP A 4 11.32 24.79 -2.25
N LEU A 5 10.57 24.11 -1.36
CA LEU A 5 10.51 24.46 0.05
C LEU A 5 11.84 24.16 0.75
N TYR A 6 12.48 23.03 0.45
CA TYR A 6 13.82 22.68 0.91
C TYR A 6 14.85 23.78 0.58
N SER A 7 14.76 24.38 -0.60
CA SER A 7 15.71 25.41 -1.04
C SER A 7 15.43 26.80 -0.47
N SER A 8 14.21 27.04 0.03
CA SER A 8 13.74 28.37 0.43
C SER A 8 13.50 28.54 1.93
N SER A 9 13.31 27.45 2.68
CA SER A 9 13.02 27.48 4.12
C SER A 9 14.11 26.78 4.92
N PRO A 10 14.79 27.49 5.86
CA PRO A 10 15.79 26.88 6.74
C PRO A 10 15.23 25.74 7.59
N THR A 11 13.97 25.85 8.03
CA THR A 11 13.30 24.81 8.82
C THR A 11 13.07 23.55 7.99
N ALA A 12 12.57 23.71 6.76
CA ALA A 12 12.41 22.57 5.86
C ALA A 12 13.76 21.93 5.51
N TRP A 13 14.79 22.76 5.29
CA TRP A 13 16.16 22.29 5.07
C TRP A 13 16.65 21.41 6.21
N ALA A 14 16.49 21.85 7.46
CA ALA A 14 16.93 21.11 8.64
C ALA A 14 16.24 19.73 8.78
N VAL A 15 14.94 19.65 8.47
CA VAL A 15 14.20 18.37 8.50
C VAL A 15 14.72 17.39 7.45
N TRP A 16 14.92 17.86 6.21
CA TRP A 16 15.45 17.03 5.13
C TRP A 16 16.89 16.59 5.39
N ASP A 17 17.74 17.50 5.87
CA ASP A 17 19.15 17.22 6.10
C ASP A 17 19.34 16.27 7.27
N GLY A 18 18.63 16.49 8.39
CA GLY A 18 18.65 15.57 9.54
C GLY A 18 18.17 14.17 9.19
N ALA A 19 17.09 14.04 8.39
CA ALA A 19 16.65 12.75 7.87
C ALA A 19 17.71 12.11 6.96
N ASN A 20 18.32 12.90 6.06
CA ASN A 20 19.29 12.41 5.09
C ASN A 20 20.59 11.94 5.74
N GLU A 21 21.11 12.67 6.74
CA GLU A 21 22.28 12.29 7.51
C GLU A 21 22.07 10.96 8.25
N HIS A 22 20.90 10.79 8.87
CA HIS A 22 20.52 9.55 9.54
C HIS A 22 20.45 8.37 8.57
N LEU A 23 19.74 8.51 7.45
CA LEU A 23 19.62 7.46 6.44
C LEU A 23 20.97 7.08 5.80
N LEU A 24 21.86 8.06 5.59
CA LEU A 24 23.22 7.81 5.12
C LEU A 24 24.06 7.05 6.15
N ALA A 25 23.91 7.37 7.43
CA ALA A 25 24.67 6.73 8.50
C ALA A 25 24.21 5.29 8.77
N ILE A 26 22.90 5.04 8.77
CA ILE A 26 22.31 3.75 9.15
C ILE A 26 22.11 2.82 7.94
N TYR A 27 21.63 3.34 6.82
CA TYR A 27 21.26 2.53 5.63
C TYR A 27 22.15 2.78 4.41
N GLY A 28 22.99 3.81 4.42
CA GLY A 28 23.97 4.06 3.36
C GLY A 28 23.41 4.66 2.07
N PHE A 29 22.22 5.28 2.10
CA PHE A 29 21.66 6.00 0.94
C PHE A 29 21.19 7.41 1.30
N SER A 30 21.24 8.31 0.31
CA SER A 30 20.72 9.67 0.44
C SER A 30 19.29 9.75 -0.09
N ILE A 31 18.34 10.12 0.77
CA ILE A 31 16.96 10.35 0.34
C ILE A 31 16.84 11.59 -0.56
N ILE A 32 17.67 12.60 -0.33
CA ILE A 32 17.68 13.82 -1.15
C ILE A 32 18.10 13.50 -2.59
N GLU A 33 19.12 12.66 -2.76
CA GLU A 33 19.54 12.16 -4.08
C GLU A 33 18.41 11.39 -4.77
N LEU A 34 17.74 10.48 -4.05
CA LEU A 34 16.62 9.70 -4.58
C LEU A 34 15.46 10.57 -5.06
N VAL A 35 15.08 11.59 -4.28
CA VAL A 35 13.97 12.49 -4.63
C VAL A 35 14.33 13.45 -5.78
N LYS A 36 15.60 13.89 -5.88
CA LYS A 36 16.04 14.82 -6.93
C LYS A 36 16.30 14.12 -8.27
N GLN A 37 16.93 12.95 -8.24
CA GLN A 37 17.43 12.27 -9.46
C GLN A 37 16.59 11.07 -9.89
N ASN A 38 15.81 10.49 -8.98
CA ASN A 38 15.03 9.25 -9.20
C ASN A 38 15.82 8.17 -9.98
N PRO A 39 16.99 7.73 -9.46
CA PRO A 39 17.79 6.74 -10.15
C PRO A 39 17.04 5.41 -10.26
N LYS A 40 17.30 4.64 -11.33
CA LYS A 40 16.71 3.30 -11.51
C LYS A 40 17.33 2.24 -10.62
N GLN A 41 18.58 2.46 -10.18
CA GLN A 41 19.31 1.55 -9.33
C GLN A 41 20.13 2.32 -8.30
N LYS A 42 20.26 1.78 -7.10
CA LYS A 42 21.10 2.32 -6.03
C LYS A 42 21.84 1.17 -5.36
N THR A 43 23.16 1.22 -5.43
CA THR A 43 24.04 0.24 -4.80
C THR A 43 24.51 0.76 -3.46
N ILE A 44 24.28 -0.02 -2.41
CA ILE A 44 24.80 0.20 -1.07
C ILE A 44 26.09 -0.62 -0.93
N HIS A 45 27.17 0.02 -0.52
CA HIS A 45 28.48 -0.62 -0.36
C HIS A 45 28.78 -0.83 1.12
N PHE A 46 29.02 -2.08 1.52
CA PHE A 46 29.28 -2.47 2.91
C PHE A 46 30.77 -2.48 3.24
N SER A 47 31.53 -1.52 2.70
CA SER A 47 32.99 -1.45 2.85
C SER A 47 33.41 -0.70 4.12
N GLY A 48 34.47 -1.20 4.78
CA GLY A 48 35.03 -0.59 5.99
C GLY A 48 34.16 -0.80 7.24
N ILE A 49 34.57 -0.20 8.36
CA ILE A 49 33.90 -0.35 9.67
C ILE A 49 32.46 0.18 9.63
N LYS A 50 32.25 1.34 9.00
CA LYS A 50 30.90 1.92 8.84
C LYS A 50 30.01 1.04 7.95
N GLY A 51 30.54 0.53 6.84
CA GLY A 51 29.78 -0.35 5.95
C GLY A 51 29.39 -1.68 6.59
N GLN A 52 30.21 -2.21 7.49
CA GLN A 52 29.87 -3.40 8.29
C GLN A 52 28.71 -3.13 9.25
N ALA A 53 28.67 -1.97 9.90
CA ALA A 53 27.56 -1.58 10.77
C ALA A 53 26.24 -1.44 9.98
N ILE A 54 26.30 -0.77 8.81
CA ILE A 54 25.15 -0.66 7.90
C ILE A 54 24.65 -2.05 7.49
N ARG A 55 25.57 -2.96 7.14
CA ARG A 55 25.22 -4.34 6.78
C ARG A 55 24.56 -5.09 7.92
N GLN A 56 25.06 -4.91 9.15
CA GLN A 56 24.46 -5.55 10.33
C GLN A 56 23.02 -5.07 10.52
N CYS A 57 22.76 -3.77 10.35
CA CYS A 57 21.40 -3.23 10.39
C CYS A 57 20.47 -3.92 9.39
N TYR A 58 20.91 -4.18 8.16
CA TYR A 58 20.12 -4.93 7.17
C TYR A 58 19.92 -6.42 7.52
N ILE A 59 20.89 -7.04 8.21
CA ILE A 59 20.79 -8.44 8.65
C ILE A 59 19.82 -8.58 9.83
N ASP A 60 19.83 -7.60 10.73
CA ASP A 60 18.98 -7.58 11.93
C ASP A 60 17.51 -7.28 11.60
N MET A 61 17.22 -6.80 10.39
CA MET A 61 15.87 -6.62 9.89
C MET A 61 15.21 -7.97 9.59
N THR A 62 14.26 -8.35 10.44
CA THR A 62 13.47 -9.58 10.32
C THR A 62 11.99 -9.27 10.25
N TYR A 63 11.19 -10.17 9.69
CA TYR A 63 9.73 -10.10 9.74
C TYR A 63 9.16 -11.46 10.09
N ASP A 64 8.02 -11.45 10.76
CA ASP A 64 7.33 -12.66 11.14
C ASP A 64 6.25 -12.99 10.10
N THR A 65 6.25 -14.23 9.63
CA THR A 65 5.20 -14.79 8.76
C THR A 65 4.50 -15.92 9.48
N MET A 66 3.20 -16.07 9.24
CA MET A 66 2.44 -17.22 9.73
C MET A 66 2.42 -18.30 8.66
N ASP A 67 2.86 -19.52 9.01
CA ASP A 67 2.73 -20.67 8.12
C ASP A 67 1.26 -21.12 8.03
N LYS A 68 0.92 -21.95 7.03
CA LYS A 68 -0.43 -22.53 6.85
C LYS A 68 -0.92 -23.32 8.07
N ASP A 69 0.01 -23.78 8.91
CA ASP A 69 -0.24 -24.50 10.16
C ASP A 69 -0.41 -23.57 11.38
N GLY A 70 -0.38 -22.26 11.22
CA GLY A 70 -0.57 -21.27 12.30
C GLY A 70 0.68 -21.00 13.14
N ASN A 71 1.84 -21.53 12.77
CA ASN A 71 3.10 -21.27 13.46
C ASN A 71 3.75 -19.97 12.96
N VAL A 72 4.21 -19.13 13.89
CA VAL A 72 4.95 -17.91 13.57
C VAL A 72 6.41 -18.25 13.27
N LYS A 73 6.90 -17.84 12.10
CA LYS A 73 8.29 -17.99 11.67
C LYS A 73 8.90 -16.62 11.42
N THR A 74 10.01 -16.33 12.09
CA THR A 74 10.82 -15.13 11.85
C THR A 74 11.77 -15.37 10.68
N LEU A 75 11.63 -14.57 9.62
CA LEU A 75 12.45 -14.62 8.42
C LEU A 75 13.23 -13.31 8.26
N PRO A 76 14.46 -13.34 7.72
CA PRO A 76 15.18 -12.11 7.40
C PRO A 76 14.49 -11.38 6.25
N LEU A 77 14.33 -10.06 6.36
CA LEU A 77 13.80 -9.24 5.25
C LEU A 77 14.74 -9.27 4.04
N PHE A 78 16.05 -9.35 4.28
CA PHE A 78 17.07 -9.43 3.23
C PHE A 78 17.81 -10.77 3.26
N ALA A 79 17.20 -11.83 2.72
CA ALA A 79 17.83 -13.15 2.64
C ALA A 79 19.16 -13.16 1.85
N ASP A 80 19.32 -12.25 0.89
CA ASP A 80 20.52 -12.12 0.06
C ASP A 80 21.70 -11.43 0.77
N ILE A 81 21.45 -10.76 1.90
CA ILE A 81 22.47 -10.04 2.64
C ILE A 81 22.98 -10.92 3.78
N ASN A 82 24.25 -11.30 3.70
CA ASN A 82 24.94 -12.04 4.74
C ASN A 82 26.28 -11.39 5.10
N ASN A 83 26.98 -11.95 6.08
CA ASN A 83 28.27 -11.43 6.58
C ASN A 83 29.40 -11.35 5.52
N ARG A 84 29.23 -11.95 4.34
CA ARG A 84 30.18 -11.90 3.23
C ARG A 84 29.72 -11.02 2.08
N THR A 85 28.45 -10.59 2.05
CA THR A 85 27.92 -9.73 1.00
C THR A 85 28.65 -8.37 1.04
N PRO A 86 29.33 -7.95 -0.05
CA PRO A 86 30.10 -6.71 -0.07
C PRO A 86 29.25 -5.49 -0.49
N LYS A 87 28.16 -5.73 -1.22
CA LYS A 87 27.25 -4.69 -1.73
C LYS A 87 25.86 -5.28 -1.96
N TYR A 88 24.85 -4.43 -1.86
CA TYR A 88 23.46 -4.75 -2.20
C TYR A 88 22.92 -3.69 -3.16
N THR A 89 22.10 -4.08 -4.14
CA THR A 89 21.58 -3.13 -5.16
C THR A 89 20.06 -3.14 -5.17
N PHE A 90 19.47 -2.00 -4.84
CA PHE A 90 18.05 -1.76 -5.09
C PHE A 90 17.84 -1.42 -6.57
N SER A 91 16.80 -1.97 -7.19
CA SER A 91 16.47 -1.70 -8.59
C SER A 91 14.96 -1.61 -8.82
N HIS A 92 14.53 -0.66 -9.66
CA HIS A 92 13.15 -0.55 -10.11
C HIS A 92 13.09 0.03 -11.54
N PRO A 93 12.28 -0.55 -12.47
CA PRO A 93 12.32 -0.20 -13.90
C PRO A 93 11.99 1.28 -14.17
N SER A 94 11.06 1.85 -13.40
CA SER A 94 10.61 3.24 -13.55
C SER A 94 11.37 4.24 -12.66
N GLY A 95 12.29 3.77 -11.81
CA GLY A 95 12.97 4.59 -10.80
C GLY A 95 12.64 4.18 -9.37
N LEU A 96 13.60 4.37 -8.46
CA LEU A 96 13.49 3.96 -7.05
C LEU A 96 12.48 4.78 -6.25
N LEU A 97 12.15 5.99 -6.69
CA LEU A 97 11.12 6.80 -6.01
C LEU A 97 9.73 6.14 -6.12
N PHE A 98 9.51 5.24 -7.08
CA PHE A 98 8.27 4.48 -7.21
C PHE A 98 8.23 3.22 -6.33
N THR A 99 9.34 2.87 -5.68
CA THR A 99 9.39 1.72 -4.77
C THR A 99 8.86 2.14 -3.40
N THR A 100 7.99 1.31 -2.81
CA THR A 100 7.20 1.63 -1.61
C THR A 100 8.04 2.16 -0.45
N GLN A 101 9.15 1.51 -0.12
CA GLN A 101 10.08 1.89 0.94
C GLN A 101 10.68 3.29 0.78
N PHE A 102 11.01 3.73 -0.43
CA PHE A 102 11.60 5.05 -0.65
C PHE A 102 10.53 6.13 -0.83
N MET A 103 9.43 5.80 -1.52
CA MET A 103 8.30 6.71 -1.70
C MET A 103 7.72 7.14 -0.35
N GLN A 104 7.52 6.18 0.57
CA GLN A 104 6.92 6.45 1.86
C GLN A 104 7.76 7.45 2.67
N ILE A 105 9.08 7.26 2.73
CA ILE A 105 10.00 8.19 3.40
C ILE A 105 9.92 9.58 2.76
N ALA A 106 9.99 9.67 1.43
CA ALA A 106 9.96 10.93 0.72
C ALA A 106 8.67 11.74 1.00
N LEU A 107 7.52 11.06 1.07
CA LEU A 107 6.23 11.67 1.40
C LEU A 107 6.21 12.21 2.83
N VAL A 108 6.61 11.39 3.80
CA VAL A 108 6.59 11.75 5.22
C VAL A 108 7.52 12.94 5.52
N ILE A 109 8.74 12.94 4.97
CA ILE A 109 9.67 14.07 5.13
C ILE A 109 9.10 15.32 4.47
N THR A 110 8.50 15.20 3.27
CA THR A 110 7.88 16.36 2.59
C THR A 110 6.77 16.97 3.44
N GLU A 111 5.92 16.14 4.05
CA GLU A 111 4.80 16.57 4.90
C GLU A 111 5.28 17.23 6.19
N LYS A 112 6.22 16.58 6.90
CA LYS A 112 6.81 17.12 8.13
C LYS A 112 7.54 18.45 7.86
N ALA A 113 8.32 18.53 6.79
CA ALA A 113 9.01 19.76 6.41
C ALA A 113 8.03 20.89 6.05
N ALA A 114 6.92 20.58 5.38
CA ALA A 114 5.87 21.56 5.08
C ALA A 114 5.18 22.03 6.37
N PHE A 115 4.86 21.11 7.27
CA PHE A 115 4.24 21.42 8.56
C PHE A 115 5.14 22.27 9.45
N ASP A 116 6.40 21.88 9.64
CA ASP A 116 7.34 22.61 10.50
C ASP A 116 7.60 24.02 9.96
N ASN A 117 7.62 24.20 8.64
CA ASN A 117 7.68 25.53 8.04
C ASN A 117 6.41 26.36 8.33
N MET A 118 5.22 25.77 8.32
CA MET A 118 3.99 26.49 8.74
C MET A 118 4.02 26.82 10.24
N HIS A 119 4.50 25.90 11.06
CA HIS A 119 4.66 26.09 12.49
C HIS A 119 5.65 27.21 12.80
N SER A 120 6.78 27.29 12.09
CA SER A 120 7.77 28.37 12.24
C SER A 120 7.25 29.77 11.89
N LYS A 121 6.10 29.84 11.21
CA LYS A 121 5.42 31.08 10.81
C LYS A 121 4.17 31.33 11.65
N ASP A 122 3.99 30.59 12.74
CA ASP A 122 2.83 30.69 13.64
C ASP A 122 1.48 30.51 12.93
N LEU A 123 1.44 29.74 11.84
CA LEU A 123 0.21 29.46 11.07
C LEU A 123 -0.60 28.30 11.64
N VAL A 124 -0.08 27.61 12.65
CA VAL A 124 -0.69 26.42 13.25
C VAL A 124 -1.38 26.82 14.56
N GLN A 125 -2.65 26.50 14.68
CA GLN A 125 -3.42 26.77 15.89
C GLN A 125 -3.03 25.81 17.02
N PRO A 126 -2.92 26.28 18.27
CA PRO A 126 -2.75 25.40 19.42
C PRO A 126 -3.99 24.51 19.57
N ASN A 127 -3.79 23.24 19.94
CA ASN A 127 -4.85 22.23 20.11
C ASN A 127 -5.67 21.95 18.84
N CYS A 128 -5.06 22.06 17.65
CA CYS A 128 -5.72 21.67 16.42
C CYS A 128 -6.03 20.15 16.43
N ALA A 129 -7.26 19.81 16.05
CA ALA A 129 -7.60 18.42 15.76
C ALA A 129 -6.93 18.02 14.44
N PHE A 130 -6.40 16.80 14.39
CA PHE A 130 -5.76 16.27 13.20
C PHE A 130 -6.21 14.84 12.93
N ALA A 131 -6.24 14.50 11.66
CA ALA A 131 -6.48 13.16 11.16
C ALA A 131 -5.65 12.97 9.91
N SER A 132 -5.33 11.73 9.58
CA SER A 132 -4.52 11.41 8.42
C SER A 132 -4.87 10.05 7.86
N HIS A 133 -4.58 9.86 6.57
CA HIS A 133 -4.91 8.65 5.85
C HIS A 133 -3.68 7.75 5.72
N SER A 134 -3.75 6.54 6.31
CA SER A 134 -2.74 5.50 6.18
C SER A 134 -1.34 6.01 6.55
N LEU A 135 -0.38 5.99 5.62
CA LEU A 135 0.99 6.45 5.83
C LEU A 135 1.09 7.83 6.50
N ARG A 136 0.18 8.75 6.18
CA ARG A 136 0.24 10.14 6.66
C ARG A 136 0.02 10.24 8.18
N GLU A 137 -0.49 9.19 8.81
CA GLU A 137 -0.71 9.16 10.26
C GLU A 137 0.61 9.29 11.03
N TYR A 138 1.68 8.64 10.57
CA TYR A 138 3.03 8.81 11.11
C TYR A 138 3.51 10.26 10.96
N SER A 139 3.29 10.86 9.78
CA SER A 139 3.65 12.26 9.54
C SER A 139 2.90 13.20 10.49
N ALA A 140 1.60 12.99 10.69
CA ALA A 140 0.78 13.85 11.53
C ALA A 140 1.15 13.71 13.02
N LEU A 141 1.37 12.49 13.51
CA LEU A 141 1.81 12.24 14.87
C LEU A 141 3.20 12.85 15.15
N ALA A 142 4.14 12.72 14.22
CA ALA A 142 5.46 13.34 14.35
C ALA A 142 5.42 14.88 14.16
N SER A 143 4.45 15.40 13.42
CA SER A 143 4.32 16.84 13.16
C SER A 143 3.64 17.58 14.31
N ILE A 144 2.49 17.08 14.77
CA ILE A 144 1.58 17.81 15.65
C ILE A 144 1.74 17.37 17.11
N ALA A 145 1.91 16.07 17.35
CA ALA A 145 2.05 15.52 18.69
C ALA A 145 3.52 15.31 19.10
N ASP A 146 4.47 15.58 18.20
CA ASP A 146 5.92 15.46 18.39
C ASP A 146 6.35 14.12 19.04
N VAL A 147 5.62 13.04 18.70
CA VAL A 147 5.78 11.72 19.34
C VAL A 147 7.10 11.06 18.96
N LEU A 148 7.56 11.28 17.73
CA LEU A 148 8.74 10.64 17.16
C LEU A 148 9.67 11.68 16.55
N PRO A 149 10.98 11.64 16.86
CA PRO A 149 11.97 12.45 16.17
C PRO A 149 12.09 12.01 14.70
N VAL A 150 12.58 12.91 13.85
CA VAL A 150 12.71 12.67 12.40
C VAL A 150 13.52 11.41 12.08
N SER A 151 14.56 11.08 12.87
CA SER A 151 15.36 9.86 12.71
C SER A 151 14.53 8.59 12.90
N SER A 152 13.81 8.48 14.02
CA SER A 152 12.94 7.34 14.29
C SER A 152 11.76 7.25 13.33
N LEU A 153 11.23 8.40 12.89
CA LEU A 153 10.16 8.45 11.90
C LEU A 153 10.59 7.81 10.57
N VAL A 154 11.78 8.16 10.06
CA VAL A 154 12.25 7.57 8.80
C VAL A 154 12.60 6.09 8.94
N ASP A 155 13.07 5.65 10.11
CA ASP A 155 13.32 4.22 10.40
C ASP A 155 12.03 3.40 10.35
N VAL A 156 11.01 3.85 11.11
CA VAL A 156 9.70 3.18 11.17
C VAL A 156 9.07 3.11 9.78
N VAL A 157 9.11 4.22 9.03
CA VAL A 157 8.51 4.28 7.69
C VAL A 157 9.30 3.44 6.67
N PHE A 158 10.63 3.39 6.77
CA PHE A 158 11.45 2.53 5.93
C PHE A 158 11.14 1.06 6.18
N TYR A 159 11.16 0.65 7.45
CA TYR A 159 10.88 -0.71 7.88
C TYR A 159 9.45 -1.12 7.46
N ARG A 160 8.46 -0.26 7.70
CA ARG A 160 7.08 -0.44 7.22
C ARG A 160 7.04 -0.74 5.72
N GLY A 161 7.71 0.08 4.92
CA GLY A 161 7.72 -0.08 3.47
C GLY A 161 8.37 -1.37 2.99
N ILE A 162 9.44 -1.83 3.65
CA ILE A 162 10.13 -3.08 3.30
C ILE A 162 9.30 -4.30 3.72
N THR A 163 8.79 -4.30 4.96
CA THR A 163 7.95 -5.38 5.49
C THR A 163 6.72 -5.58 4.61
N MET A 164 6.09 -4.50 4.17
CA MET A 164 4.97 -4.54 3.23
C MET A 164 5.30 -5.22 1.90
N GLN A 165 6.52 -5.01 1.36
CA GLN A 165 6.92 -5.62 0.10
C GLN A 165 7.31 -7.10 0.25
N HIS A 166 8.01 -7.45 1.33
CA HIS A 166 8.50 -8.82 1.56
C HIS A 166 7.45 -9.75 2.18
N ALA A 167 6.36 -9.19 2.72
CA ALA A 167 5.21 -9.99 3.12
C ALA A 167 4.53 -10.69 1.93
N MET A 168 4.77 -10.24 0.70
CA MET A 168 4.16 -10.82 -0.50
C MET A 168 5.00 -11.97 -1.06
N GLU A 169 4.33 -13.07 -1.39
CA GLU A 169 4.90 -14.09 -2.26
C GLU A 169 4.86 -13.58 -3.72
N CYS A 170 6.04 -13.46 -4.33
CA CYS A 170 6.19 -13.02 -5.71
C CYS A 170 6.52 -14.21 -6.63
N ASP A 171 6.05 -14.12 -7.88
CA ASP A 171 6.41 -15.07 -8.92
C ASP A 171 7.89 -14.90 -9.37
N ALA A 172 8.35 -15.76 -10.27
CA ALA A 172 9.71 -15.69 -10.83
C ALA A 172 10.04 -14.36 -11.56
N HIS A 173 9.02 -13.53 -11.85
CA HIS A 173 9.15 -12.21 -12.46
C HIS A 173 8.97 -11.07 -11.45
N ASN A 174 8.98 -11.35 -10.13
CA ASN A 174 8.71 -10.40 -9.05
C ASN A 174 7.33 -9.73 -9.13
N ARG A 175 6.31 -10.45 -9.60
CA ARG A 175 4.92 -9.98 -9.60
C ARG A 175 4.14 -10.71 -8.52
N SER A 176 3.28 -9.99 -7.81
CA SER A 176 2.34 -10.60 -6.87
C SER A 176 1.01 -10.94 -7.56
N ASN A 177 0.25 -11.83 -6.92
CA ASN A 177 -1.13 -12.15 -7.31
C ASN A 177 -2.17 -11.23 -6.66
N TYR A 178 -1.73 -10.13 -6.05
CA TYR A 178 -2.60 -9.19 -5.34
C TYR A 178 -2.61 -7.83 -6.04
N ALA A 179 -3.73 -7.12 -5.90
CA ALA A 179 -3.84 -5.74 -6.36
C ALA A 179 -4.85 -4.96 -5.52
N MET A 180 -4.94 -3.66 -5.81
CA MET A 180 -5.96 -2.78 -5.26
C MET A 180 -6.79 -2.16 -6.39
N CYS A 181 -8.09 -2.00 -6.15
CA CYS A 181 -9.03 -1.43 -7.10
C CYS A 181 -9.91 -0.39 -6.41
N ALA A 182 -9.94 0.83 -6.94
CA ALA A 182 -10.87 1.86 -6.53
C ALA A 182 -12.25 1.58 -7.14
N VAL A 183 -13.28 1.63 -6.31
CA VAL A 183 -14.67 1.37 -6.66
C VAL A 183 -15.50 2.61 -6.34
N ASN A 184 -16.25 3.08 -7.33
CA ASN A 184 -17.24 4.14 -7.14
C ASN A 184 -18.66 3.57 -7.29
N PRO A 185 -19.39 3.35 -6.18
CA PRO A 185 -20.71 2.75 -6.22
C PRO A 185 -21.76 3.69 -6.82
N SER A 186 -21.57 5.00 -6.73
CA SER A 186 -22.49 6.00 -7.31
C SER A 186 -22.55 5.91 -8.84
N CYS A 187 -21.54 5.32 -9.49
CA CYS A 187 -21.53 5.06 -10.92
C CYS A 187 -22.37 3.84 -11.34
N ILE A 188 -22.86 3.02 -10.40
CA ILE A 188 -23.69 1.83 -10.65
C ILE A 188 -25.16 2.26 -10.75
N SER A 189 -25.70 2.77 -9.65
CA SER A 189 -27.06 3.30 -9.54
C SER A 189 -27.12 4.32 -8.39
N LYS A 190 -28.10 5.22 -8.43
CA LYS A 190 -28.37 6.17 -7.34
C LYS A 190 -28.85 5.47 -6.05
N THR A 191 -29.39 4.26 -6.17
CA THR A 191 -29.89 3.46 -5.04
C THR A 191 -28.85 2.49 -4.48
N PHE A 192 -27.68 2.38 -5.13
CA PHE A 192 -26.65 1.46 -4.69
C PHE A 192 -25.86 2.05 -3.53
N ASN A 193 -26.11 1.51 -2.34
CA ASN A 193 -25.56 1.99 -1.07
C ASN A 193 -24.28 1.23 -0.67
N GLU A 194 -23.57 1.78 0.32
CA GLU A 194 -22.41 1.18 0.97
C GLU A 194 -22.65 -0.27 1.43
N VAL A 195 -23.80 -0.52 2.07
CA VAL A 195 -24.19 -1.85 2.56
C VAL A 195 -24.24 -2.87 1.42
N ALA A 196 -24.76 -2.48 0.25
CA ALA A 196 -24.83 -3.37 -0.90
C ALA A 196 -23.43 -3.69 -1.47
N LEU A 197 -22.48 -2.75 -1.40
CA LEU A 197 -21.10 -3.01 -1.78
C LEU A 197 -20.46 -4.05 -0.84
N HIS A 198 -20.67 -3.90 0.46
CA HIS A 198 -20.18 -4.84 1.47
C HIS A 198 -20.72 -6.25 1.24
N GLU A 199 -22.04 -6.39 1.03
CA GLU A 199 -22.66 -7.69 0.77
C GLU A 199 -22.09 -8.36 -0.50
N VAL A 200 -21.88 -7.60 -1.58
CA VAL A 200 -21.29 -8.14 -2.81
C VAL A 200 -19.87 -8.62 -2.59
N VAL A 201 -19.04 -7.81 -1.91
CA VAL A 201 -17.64 -8.18 -1.61
C VAL A 201 -17.58 -9.40 -0.71
N GLU A 202 -18.43 -9.46 0.31
CA GLU A 202 -18.52 -10.58 1.23
C GLU A 202 -18.95 -11.87 0.53
N VAL A 203 -19.97 -11.83 -0.33
CA VAL A 203 -20.42 -13.01 -1.10
C VAL A 203 -19.32 -13.51 -2.03
N ILE A 204 -18.59 -12.61 -2.71
CA ILE A 204 -17.47 -13.00 -3.58
C ILE A 204 -16.35 -13.64 -2.76
N ALA A 205 -15.98 -13.05 -1.62
CA ALA A 205 -14.94 -13.58 -0.74
C ALA A 205 -15.30 -15.00 -0.24
N HIS A 206 -16.55 -15.21 0.19
CA HIS A 206 -17.03 -16.51 0.66
C HIS A 206 -17.08 -17.58 -0.44
N HIS A 207 -17.56 -17.23 -1.65
CA HIS A 207 -17.67 -18.19 -2.76
C HIS A 207 -16.32 -18.55 -3.36
N SER A 208 -15.42 -17.58 -3.52
CA SER A 208 -14.09 -17.83 -4.07
C SER A 208 -13.15 -18.47 -3.05
N ASN A 209 -13.41 -18.30 -1.74
CA ASN A 209 -12.47 -18.64 -0.66
C ASN A 209 -11.10 -17.95 -0.85
N VAL A 210 -11.12 -16.75 -1.43
CA VAL A 210 -9.95 -15.92 -1.72
C VAL A 210 -10.10 -14.57 -1.04
N LEU A 211 -8.99 -13.95 -0.65
CA LEU A 211 -8.97 -12.63 -0.02
C LEU A 211 -9.60 -11.57 -0.94
N LEU A 212 -10.65 -10.91 -0.43
CA LEU A 212 -11.22 -9.71 -1.02
C LEU A 212 -11.86 -8.87 0.08
N GLU A 213 -11.36 -7.65 0.28
CA GLU A 213 -11.78 -6.77 1.37
C GLU A 213 -11.86 -5.31 0.92
N ILE A 214 -12.75 -4.55 1.55
CA ILE A 214 -12.80 -3.08 1.41
C ILE A 214 -11.89 -2.50 2.48
N VAL A 215 -10.81 -1.85 2.04
CA VAL A 215 -9.73 -1.39 2.93
C VAL A 215 -9.69 0.11 3.13
N ILE A 216 -10.23 0.88 2.19
CA ILE A 216 -10.29 2.33 2.30
C ILE A 216 -11.72 2.79 2.00
N MET A 217 -12.25 3.60 2.90
CA MET A 217 -13.57 4.22 2.80
C MET A 217 -13.41 5.74 2.76
N LEU A 218 -13.48 6.33 1.57
CA LEU A 218 -13.47 7.77 1.39
C LEU A 218 -14.91 8.25 1.24
N ARG A 219 -15.46 8.76 2.32
CA ARG A 219 -16.79 9.38 2.32
C ARG A 219 -16.64 10.88 2.07
N CYS A 220 -17.16 11.35 0.94
CA CYS A 220 -17.22 12.78 0.63
C CYS A 220 -18.68 13.22 0.44
N ASN A 221 -18.95 14.51 0.67
CA ASN A 221 -20.28 15.09 0.48
C ASN A 221 -20.81 14.95 -0.97
N PHE A 222 -19.94 14.68 -1.94
CA PHE A 222 -20.25 14.58 -3.37
C PHE A 222 -20.24 13.14 -3.91
N GLY A 223 -20.05 12.14 -3.06
CA GLY A 223 -19.98 10.72 -3.43
C GLY A 223 -19.04 9.93 -2.54
N SER A 224 -19.18 8.60 -2.58
CA SER A 224 -18.31 7.68 -1.83
C SER A 224 -17.35 6.98 -2.77
N GLN A 225 -16.06 6.96 -2.42
CA GLN A 225 -15.05 6.16 -3.09
C GLN A 225 -14.54 5.10 -2.12
N TYR A 226 -14.53 3.86 -2.58
CA TYR A 226 -14.02 2.73 -1.81
C TYR A 226 -12.79 2.18 -2.51
N VAL A 227 -11.83 1.65 -1.76
CA VAL A 227 -10.75 0.86 -2.35
C VAL A 227 -10.88 -0.56 -1.83
N CYS A 228 -11.05 -1.48 -2.76
CA CYS A 228 -11.06 -2.91 -2.51
C CYS A 228 -9.65 -3.46 -2.77
N THR A 229 -9.23 -4.41 -1.95
CA THR A 229 -7.98 -5.13 -2.15
C THR A 229 -8.24 -6.62 -2.10
N GLY A 230 -7.42 -7.38 -2.83
CA GLY A 230 -7.57 -8.83 -2.86
C GLY A 230 -6.73 -9.45 -3.95
N ASP A 231 -6.97 -10.74 -4.17
CA ASP A 231 -6.39 -11.46 -5.28
C ASP A 231 -6.91 -10.92 -6.62
N LEU A 232 -6.08 -10.96 -7.65
CA LEU A 232 -6.44 -10.60 -9.02
C LEU A 232 -7.70 -11.32 -9.50
N LEU A 233 -7.89 -12.59 -9.14
CA LEU A 233 -9.08 -13.36 -9.51
C LEU A 233 -10.36 -12.80 -8.87
N ALA A 234 -10.30 -12.50 -7.57
CA ALA A 234 -11.43 -11.96 -6.82
C ALA A 234 -11.77 -10.53 -7.30
N LEU A 235 -10.75 -9.70 -7.58
CA LEU A 235 -10.94 -8.35 -8.12
C LEU A 235 -11.52 -8.33 -9.54
N GLN A 236 -11.08 -9.26 -10.38
CA GLN A 236 -11.63 -9.43 -11.73
C GLN A 236 -13.09 -9.90 -11.67
N SER A 237 -13.43 -10.79 -10.72
CA SER A 237 -14.80 -11.22 -10.46
C SER A 237 -15.67 -10.07 -9.96
N LEU A 238 -15.17 -9.27 -9.00
CA LEU A 238 -15.83 -8.06 -8.51
C LEU A 238 -16.12 -7.08 -9.65
N MET A 239 -15.15 -6.81 -10.53
CA MET A 239 -15.37 -5.95 -11.69
C MET A 239 -16.48 -6.50 -12.60
N ASN A 240 -16.49 -7.82 -12.87
CA ASN A 240 -17.49 -8.44 -13.74
C ASN A 240 -18.89 -8.32 -13.13
N VAL A 241 -19.03 -8.59 -11.83
CA VAL A 241 -20.31 -8.47 -11.10
C VAL A 241 -20.82 -7.03 -11.13
N LEU A 242 -19.98 -6.05 -10.81
CA LEU A 242 -20.39 -4.63 -10.81
C LEU A 242 -20.75 -4.13 -12.22
N ASN A 243 -20.05 -4.60 -13.25
CA ASN A 243 -20.40 -4.31 -14.65
C ASN A 243 -21.73 -4.94 -15.06
N TYR A 244 -22.03 -6.15 -14.58
CA TYR A 244 -23.30 -6.83 -14.82
C TYR A 244 -24.46 -6.08 -14.15
N LEU A 245 -24.31 -5.72 -12.86
CA LEU A 245 -25.32 -4.97 -12.11
C LEU A 245 -25.65 -3.62 -12.76
N LYS A 246 -24.65 -2.94 -13.32
CA LYS A 246 -24.86 -1.68 -14.05
C LYS A 246 -25.62 -1.87 -15.37
N LYS A 247 -25.37 -2.96 -16.11
CA LYS A 247 -26.05 -3.23 -17.39
C LYS A 247 -27.52 -3.58 -17.17
N GLU A 248 -27.80 -4.41 -16.18
CA GLU A 248 -29.15 -4.91 -15.89
C GLU A 248 -30.02 -3.89 -15.13
N ASN A 249 -29.45 -2.77 -14.64
CA ASN A 249 -30.14 -1.77 -13.81
C ASN A 249 -30.92 -2.40 -12.65
N ILE A 250 -30.37 -3.46 -12.03
CA ILE A 250 -31.06 -4.18 -10.95
C ILE A 250 -31.06 -3.30 -9.71
N ASP A 251 -32.24 -2.79 -9.34
CA ASP A 251 -32.45 -2.08 -8.09
C ASP A 251 -32.66 -3.11 -6.97
N ILE A 252 -31.55 -3.49 -6.32
CA ILE A 252 -31.49 -4.51 -5.26
C ILE A 252 -32.55 -4.26 -4.17
N GLN A 253 -32.96 -3.01 -3.96
CA GLN A 253 -33.90 -2.63 -2.90
C GLN A 253 -35.40 -2.77 -3.27
N LYS A 254 -35.78 -2.90 -4.54
CA LYS A 254 -37.19 -2.74 -4.95
C LYS A 254 -37.92 -4.01 -5.37
N THR A 255 -37.24 -5.11 -5.66
CA THR A 255 -37.88 -6.14 -6.52
C THR A 255 -37.99 -7.54 -5.90
N TYR A 256 -37.28 -7.89 -4.82
CA TYR A 256 -37.26 -9.27 -4.31
C TYR A 256 -37.20 -9.38 -2.79
N SER A 257 -37.64 -10.52 -2.24
CA SER A 257 -37.35 -10.93 -0.86
C SER A 257 -35.85 -11.13 -0.68
N VAL A 258 -35.30 -10.77 0.49
CA VAL A 258 -33.85 -10.75 0.78
C VAL A 258 -33.16 -12.07 0.44
N ASP A 259 -33.80 -13.20 0.69
CA ASP A 259 -33.22 -14.53 0.43
C ASP A 259 -33.08 -14.83 -1.07
N ARG A 260 -34.05 -14.42 -1.90
CA ARG A 260 -34.01 -14.62 -3.36
C ARG A 260 -32.98 -13.74 -4.05
N VAL A 261 -32.75 -12.54 -3.51
CA VAL A 261 -31.68 -11.65 -3.99
C VAL A 261 -30.32 -12.32 -3.80
N LYS A 262 -30.10 -12.96 -2.64
CA LYS A 262 -28.85 -13.65 -2.34
C LYS A 262 -28.61 -14.82 -3.28
N GLU A 263 -29.60 -15.67 -3.49
CA GLU A 263 -29.50 -16.80 -4.45
C GLU A 263 -29.16 -16.31 -5.87
N THR A 264 -29.86 -15.27 -6.35
CA THR A 264 -29.61 -14.69 -7.67
C THR A 264 -28.20 -14.09 -7.76
N LEU A 265 -27.75 -13.41 -6.70
CA LEU A 265 -26.42 -12.83 -6.64
C LEU A 265 -25.34 -13.92 -6.64
N GLN A 266 -25.55 -15.03 -5.94
CA GLN A 266 -24.64 -16.17 -5.93
C GLN A 266 -24.49 -16.79 -7.31
N GLU A 267 -25.58 -17.00 -8.05
CA GLU A 267 -25.51 -17.50 -9.43
C GLU A 267 -24.72 -16.56 -10.36
N ILE A 268 -24.92 -15.24 -10.21
CA ILE A 268 -24.17 -14.23 -10.97
C ILE A 268 -22.69 -14.29 -10.61
N VAL A 269 -22.37 -14.40 -9.31
CA VAL A 269 -21.00 -14.47 -8.80
C VAL A 269 -20.31 -15.74 -9.32
N ASP A 270 -20.95 -16.90 -9.25
CA ASP A 270 -20.39 -18.16 -9.74
C ASP A 270 -20.08 -18.11 -11.24
N ASN A 271 -20.96 -17.51 -12.04
CA ASN A 271 -20.71 -17.30 -13.47
C ASN A 271 -19.55 -16.33 -13.71
N CYS A 272 -19.45 -15.26 -12.92
CA CYS A 272 -18.36 -14.28 -13.02
C CYS A 272 -17.01 -14.87 -12.60
N ILE A 273 -16.97 -15.73 -11.58
CA ILE A 273 -15.78 -16.44 -11.12
C ILE A 273 -15.30 -17.42 -12.20
N LYS A 274 -16.21 -18.20 -12.81
CA LYS A 274 -15.87 -19.08 -13.95
C LYS A 274 -15.26 -18.29 -15.11
N ALA A 275 -15.85 -17.14 -15.45
CA ALA A 275 -15.30 -16.27 -16.48
C ALA A 275 -13.91 -15.68 -16.11
N ALA A 276 -13.68 -15.40 -14.82
CA ALA A 276 -12.37 -14.95 -14.33
C ALA A 276 -11.31 -16.05 -14.44
N HIS A 277 -11.64 -17.31 -14.08
CA HIS A 277 -10.74 -18.45 -14.25
C HIS A 277 -10.40 -18.71 -15.72
N GLN A 278 -11.38 -18.68 -16.63
CA GLN A 278 -11.14 -18.83 -18.07
C GLN A 278 -10.19 -17.76 -18.61
N LYS A 279 -10.32 -16.51 -18.11
CA LYS A 279 -9.41 -15.42 -18.48
C LYS A 279 -8.00 -15.64 -17.93
N GLN A 280 -7.89 -16.15 -16.70
CA GLN A 280 -6.60 -16.50 -16.10
C GLN A 280 -5.87 -17.59 -16.90
N GLU A 281 -6.59 -18.63 -17.33
CA GLU A 281 -6.04 -19.71 -18.16
C GLU A 281 -5.62 -19.20 -19.55
N ALA A 282 -6.35 -18.24 -20.11
CA ALA A 282 -6.02 -17.63 -21.40
C ALA A 282 -4.78 -16.71 -21.33
N ASP A 283 -4.56 -16.03 -20.21
CA ASP A 283 -3.47 -15.06 -20.00
C ASP A 283 -2.24 -15.69 -19.29
N ASP A 284 -1.95 -16.98 -19.53
CA ASP A 284 -0.79 -17.71 -18.99
C ASP A 284 -0.67 -17.64 -17.45
N GLY A 285 -1.82 -17.67 -16.76
CA GLY A 285 -1.92 -17.69 -15.31
C GLY A 285 -1.94 -16.32 -14.62
N TYR A 286 -1.73 -15.21 -15.35
CA TYR A 286 -1.64 -13.86 -14.77
C TYR A 286 -2.72 -12.90 -15.31
N ILE A 287 -3.60 -12.42 -14.44
CA ILE A 287 -4.70 -11.53 -14.85
C ILE A 287 -4.24 -10.07 -14.85
N VAL A 288 -4.27 -9.43 -16.03
CA VAL A 288 -4.15 -7.97 -16.12
C VAL A 288 -5.54 -7.34 -15.93
N LEU A 289 -5.70 -6.63 -14.81
CA LEU A 289 -6.91 -5.88 -14.49
C LEU A 289 -7.06 -4.68 -15.45
N LYS A 290 -8.27 -4.51 -15.99
CA LYS A 290 -8.64 -3.37 -16.84
C LYS A 290 -9.63 -2.48 -16.09
N CYS A 291 -9.78 -1.23 -16.51
CA CYS A 291 -10.82 -0.36 -15.96
C CYS A 291 -12.20 -0.89 -16.36
N GLY A 292 -13.09 -1.02 -15.38
CA GLY A 292 -14.51 -1.29 -15.57
C GLY A 292 -15.32 0.00 -15.64
N PHE A 293 -16.64 -0.13 -15.64
CA PHE A 293 -17.53 1.05 -15.62
C PHE A 293 -17.52 1.78 -14.27
N THR A 294 -17.19 1.07 -13.19
CA THR A 294 -17.27 1.54 -11.80
C THR A 294 -16.01 1.23 -11.01
N THR A 295 -15.11 0.43 -11.59
CA THR A 295 -13.88 -0.05 -10.99
C THR A 295 -12.67 0.46 -11.74
N ILE A 296 -11.67 0.97 -11.02
CA ILE A 296 -10.42 1.49 -11.55
C ILE A 296 -9.28 0.79 -10.81
N PRO A 297 -8.54 -0.13 -11.44
CA PRO A 297 -7.37 -0.75 -10.81
C PRO A 297 -6.31 0.33 -10.55
N LEU A 298 -5.65 0.24 -9.39
CA LEU A 298 -4.57 1.16 -9.01
C LEU A 298 -3.24 0.61 -9.54
N PRO A 299 -2.65 1.22 -10.58
CA PRO A 299 -1.43 0.69 -11.18
C PRO A 299 -0.24 0.83 -10.22
N GLY A 300 0.59 -0.22 -10.17
CA GLY A 300 1.82 -0.23 -9.36
C GLY A 300 1.62 -0.49 -7.87
N ILE A 301 0.40 -0.86 -7.44
CA ILE A 301 0.14 -1.33 -6.08
C ILE A 301 -0.20 -2.82 -6.13
N ASP A 302 0.72 -3.61 -5.61
CA ASP A 302 0.77 -5.07 -5.69
C ASP A 302 0.67 -5.72 -4.30
N VAL A 303 0.37 -4.93 -3.26
CA VAL A 303 0.27 -5.40 -1.87
C VAL A 303 -1.09 -5.02 -1.30
N PRO A 304 -1.81 -5.94 -0.63
CA PRO A 304 -3.12 -5.68 -0.08
C PRO A 304 -3.08 -4.98 1.28
N PHE A 305 -2.76 -3.68 1.27
CA PHE A 305 -2.64 -2.89 2.50
C PHE A 305 -3.95 -2.77 3.28
N HIS A 306 -3.84 -2.74 4.61
CA HIS A 306 -4.95 -2.66 5.57
C HIS A 306 -5.92 -3.85 5.55
N SER A 307 -5.58 -4.92 4.83
CA SER A 307 -6.34 -6.17 4.86
C SER A 307 -5.88 -7.08 5.99
N GLN A 308 -6.71 -8.08 6.30
CA GLN A 308 -6.36 -9.12 7.27
C GLN A 308 -5.11 -9.94 6.86
N TYR A 309 -4.73 -9.93 5.58
CA TYR A 309 -3.59 -10.68 5.08
C TYR A 309 -2.28 -10.30 5.78
N LEU A 310 -2.10 -9.01 6.07
CA LEU A 310 -0.89 -8.50 6.71
C LEU A 310 -0.93 -8.61 8.24
N TRP A 311 -1.99 -9.19 8.82
CA TRP A 311 -2.15 -9.31 10.28
C TRP A 311 -0.99 -10.07 10.93
N ALA A 312 -0.49 -11.11 10.28
CA ALA A 312 0.66 -11.89 10.76
C ALA A 312 1.93 -11.04 10.93
N GLY A 313 2.10 -10.00 10.10
CA GLY A 313 3.25 -9.11 10.12
C GLY A 313 3.12 -7.92 11.06
N VAL A 314 2.05 -7.82 11.87
CA VAL A 314 1.82 -6.69 12.79
C VAL A 314 2.65 -6.81 14.07
N MET A 315 2.73 -7.99 14.69
CA MET A 315 3.51 -8.20 15.91
C MET A 315 5.01 -7.79 15.83
N PRO A 316 5.72 -8.05 14.72
CA PRO A 316 7.13 -7.63 14.58
C PRO A 316 7.30 -6.15 14.17
N PHE A 317 6.21 -5.41 13.92
CA PHE A 317 6.22 -4.00 13.53
C PHE A 317 5.97 -3.09 14.74
#